data_AF-A0A7L4PJD8-F1
#
_entry.id   AF-A0A7L4PJD8-F1
#
_cell.length_a   1.000
_cell.length_b   1.000
_cell.length_c   1.000
_cell.angle_alpha   90.00
_cell.angle_beta   90.00
_cell.angle_gamma   90.00
#
_symmetry.space_group_name_H-M   'P 1'
#
loop_
_entity.id
_entity.type
_entity.pdbx_description
1 polymer ?
#
loop_
_entity_poly.entity_id
_entity_poly.type
_entity_poly.pdbx_seq_one_letter_code
_entity_poly.pdbx_strand_id
1 'polypeptide(L)' 'MLGISDPWIWGVYVLCLLSTLLCVIYGALKWNYGWEQEREEISEELAWEKSEDELEQRLGL' A
#
# COMPACT_ATOMS: atom_id res chain seq x y z
N MET A 1 -40.01 2.46 -8.68
CA MET A 1 -38.75 1.80 -9.10
C MET A 1 -38.14 2.69 -10.17
N LEU A 2 -36.84 2.95 -10.18
CA LEU A 2 -36.15 3.95 -11.04
C LEU A 2 -36.22 3.64 -12.56
N GLY A 3 -37.41 3.47 -13.14
CA GLY A 3 -37.63 3.20 -14.57
C GLY A 3 -37.07 1.87 -15.11
N ILE A 4 -36.26 1.15 -14.34
CA ILE A 4 -35.64 -0.12 -14.72
C ILE A 4 -36.55 -1.26 -14.24
N SER A 5 -37.20 -1.92 -15.20
CA SER A 5 -38.15 -3.03 -14.95
C SER A 5 -37.47 -4.39 -14.80
N ASP A 6 -36.18 -4.49 -15.14
CA ASP A 6 -35.44 -5.75 -15.19
C ASP A 6 -34.63 -5.99 -13.89
N PRO A 7 -34.92 -7.05 -13.12
CA PRO A 7 -34.22 -7.35 -11.87
C PRO A 7 -32.72 -7.65 -12.05
N TRP A 8 -32.30 -8.12 -13.22
CA TRP A 8 -30.89 -8.42 -13.51
C TRP A 8 -30.07 -7.15 -13.60
N ILE A 9 -30.59 -6.12 -14.28
CA ILE A 9 -29.94 -4.81 -14.39
C ILE A 9 -29.75 -4.19 -12.99
N TRP A 10 -30.77 -4.25 -12.13
CA TRP A 10 -30.66 -3.78 -10.75
C TRP A 10 -29.56 -4.55 -9.97
N GLY A 11 -29.50 -5.87 -10.14
CA GLY A 11 -28.47 -6.72 -9.56
C GLY A 11 -27.05 -6.31 -9.97
N VAL A 12 -26.85 -5.96 -11.25
CA VAL A 12 -25.54 -5.49 -11.75
C VAL A 12 -25.14 -4.16 -11.09
N TYR A 13 -26.06 -3.19 -10.97
CA TYR A 13 -25.75 -1.93 -10.30
C TYR A 13 -25.35 -2.11 -8.83
N VAL A 14 -26.08 -2.97 -8.10
CA VAL A 14 -25.75 -3.30 -6.70
C VAL A 14 -24.39 -4.00 -6.63
N LEU A 15 -24.12 -4.94 -7.54
CA LEU A 15 -22.84 -5.64 -7.58
C LEU A 15 -21.67 -4.71 -7.89
N CYS A 16 -21.83 -3.78 -8.82
CA CYS A 16 -20.83 -2.75 -9.12
C CYS A 16 -20.54 -1.90 -7.89
N LEU A 17 -21.58 -1.44 -7.19
CA LEU A 17 -21.42 -0.64 -5.97
C LEU A 17 -20.69 -1.43 -4.87
N LEU A 18 -21.09 -2.70 -4.67
CA LEU A 18 -20.44 -3.59 -3.71
C LEU A 18 -18.98 -3.87 -4.08
N SER A 19 -18.68 -4.05 -5.37
CA SER A 19 -17.31 -4.25 -5.86
C SER A 19 -16.44 -3.03 -5.57
N THR A 20 -16.93 -1.82 -5.86
CA THR A 20 -16.21 -0.58 -5.54
C THR A 20 -15.98 -0.46 -4.03
N LEU A 21 -17.00 -0.73 -3.20
CA LEU A 21 -16.87 -0.69 -1.74
C LEU A 21 -15.83 -1.71 -1.24
N LEU A 22 -15.84 -2.93 -1.75
CA LEU A 22 -14.86 -3.96 -1.39
C LEU A 22 -13.44 -3.52 -1.74
N CYS A 23 -13.20 -2.94 -2.91
CA CYS A 23 -11.89 -2.44 -3.31
C CYS A 23 -11.41 -1.31 -2.39
N VAL A 24 -12.27 -0.34 -2.08
CA VAL A 24 -11.94 0.80 -1.20
C VAL A 24 -11.66 0.32 0.21
N ILE A 25 -12.50 -0.55 0.78
CA ILE A 25 -12.32 -1.10 2.13
C ILE A 25 -11.02 -1.91 2.19
N TYR A 26 -10.79 -2.80 1.23
CA TYR A 26 -9.56 -3.58 1.18
C TYR A 26 -8.32 -2.69 1.12
N GLY A 27 -8.32 -1.70 0.20
CA GLY A 27 -7.23 -0.73 0.07
C GLY A 27 -7.00 0.04 1.36
N ALA A 28 -8.06 0.50 2.03
CA ALA A 28 -7.95 1.23 3.31
C ALA A 28 -7.40 0.34 4.45
N LEU A 29 -7.81 -0.93 4.54
CA LEU A 29 -7.32 -1.85 5.57
C LEU A 29 -5.86 -2.26 5.33
N LYS A 30 -5.48 -2.46 4.06
CA LYS A 30 -4.14 -2.92 3.66
C LYS A 30 -3.16 -1.79 3.36
N TRP A 31 -3.61 -0.54 3.32
CA TRP A 31 -2.80 0.65 3.01
C TRP A 31 -1.55 0.76 3.89
N ASN A 32 -1.61 0.23 5.12
CA ASN A 32 -0.53 0.29 6.10
C ASN A 32 0.14 -1.07 6.36
N TYR A 33 -0.03 -2.07 5.49
CA TYR A 33 0.58 -3.39 5.61
C TYR A 33 1.77 -3.47 4.65
N GLY A 34 3.00 -3.31 5.16
CA GLY A 34 4.23 -3.32 4.35
C GLY A 34 5.45 -2.67 5.01
N TRP A 35 5.23 -1.83 6.03
CA TRP A 35 6.30 -1.07 6.71
C TRP A 35 7.30 -1.90 7.50
N GLU A 36 7.01 -3.16 7.82
CA GLU A 36 7.92 -4.00 8.60
C GLU A 36 9.24 -4.22 7.83
N GLN A 37 9.14 -4.52 6.54
CA GLN A 37 10.29 -4.72 5.67
C GLN A 37 11.00 -3.39 5.37
N GLU A 38 10.24 -2.31 5.18
CA GLU A 38 10.79 -0.96 4.96
C GLU A 38 11.60 -0.46 6.18
N ARG A 39 11.17 -0.79 7.40
CA ARG A 39 11.89 -0.42 8.63
C ARG A 39 13.22 -1.16 8.77
N GLU A 40 13.26 -2.42 8.37
CA GLU A 40 14.49 -3.22 8.38
C GLU A 40 15.47 -2.71 7.30
N GLU A 41 14.99 -2.48 6.08
CA GLU A 41 15.75 -1.90 4.96
C GLU A 41 16.34 -0.52 5.34
N ILE A 42 15.53 0.39 5.92
CA ILE A 42 16.00 1.69 6.40
C ILE A 42 17.10 1.54 7.45
N SER A 43 16.97 0.57 8.37
CA SER A 43 17.98 0.37 9.42
C SER A 43 19.30 -0.17 8.88
N GLU A 44 19.25 -0.98 7.82
CA GLU A 44 20.41 -1.50 7.13
C GLU A 44 21.11 -0.38 6.34
N GLU A 45 20.38 0.42 5.56
CA GLU A 45 20.92 1.56 4.83
C GLU A 45 21.61 2.57 5.76
N LEU A 46 20.99 2.90 6.90
CA LEU A 46 21.58 3.79 7.90
C LEU A 46 22.88 3.24 8.50
N ALA A 47 22.98 1.91 8.64
CA ALA A 47 24.17 1.25 9.14
C ALA A 47 25.30 1.24 8.09
N TRP A 48 24.97 1.06 6.82
CA TRP A 48 25.91 1.16 5.70
C TRP A 48 26.46 2.58 5.56
N GLU A 49 25.60 3.60 5.51
CA GLU A 49 25.99 5.01 5.40
C GLU A 49 26.97 5.40 6.52
N LYS A 50 26.66 5.02 7.76
CA LYS A 50 27.55 5.25 8.90
C LYS A 50 28.90 4.54 8.78
N SER A 51 28.91 3.32 8.22
CA SER A 51 30.13 2.56 8.00
C SER A 51 30.98 3.16 6.88
N GLU A 52 30.35 3.71 5.83
CA GLU A 52 31.03 4.43 4.75
C GLU A 52 31.65 5.73 5.27
N ASP A 53 30.91 6.53 6.03
CA ASP A 53 31.42 7.75 6.68
C ASP A 53 32.66 7.46 7.55
N GLU A 54 32.64 6.36 8.32
CA GLU A 54 33.79 5.97 9.14
C GLU A 54 35.00 5.57 8.29
N LEU A 55 34.78 4.88 7.16
CA LEU A 55 35.84 4.49 6.23
C LEU A 55 36.44 5.71 5.53
N GLU A 56 35.63 6.66 5.08
CA GLU A 56 36.10 7.91 4.47
C GLU A 56 36.95 8.71 5.45
N GLN A 57 36.48 8.89 6.69
CA GLN A 57 37.24 9.57 7.74
C GLN A 57 38.56 8.87 8.06
N ARG A 58 38.59 7.53 8.07
CA ARG A 58 39.82 6.74 8.32
C ARG A 58 40.80 6.81 7.15
N LEU A 59 40.31 6.85 5.92
CA LEU A 59 41.12 6.88 4.70
C LEU A 59 41.53 8.30 4.29
N GLY A 60 40.92 9.33 4.90
CA GLY A 60 41.19 10.73 4.62
C GLY A 60 40.76 11.16 3.21
N LEU A 61 39.75 10.48 2.65
CA LEU A 61 39.02 10.87 1.44
C LEU A 61 37.99 11.96 1.79
#